data_AF-A0A914MTT8-F1
#
_entry.id   AF-A0A914MTT8-F1
#
_cell.length_a   1.000
_cell.length_b   1.000
_cell.length_c   1.000
_cell.angle_alpha   90.00
_cell.angle_beta   90.00
_cell.angle_gamma   90.00
#
_symmetry.space_group_name_H-M   'P 1'
#
loop_
_entity.id
_entity.type
_entity.pdbx_description
1 polymer ?
#
loop_
_entity_poly.entity_id
_entity_poly.type
_entity_poly.pdbx_seq_one_letter_code
_entity_poly.pdbx_strand_id
1 'polypeptide(L)' 'METLIIENDANESKRRLHKATNQQFITEGSDRGLDVICAPGAFSYRIATDFFCERTKGNITCFVYQQQP' A
#
# COMPACT_ATOMS: atom_id res chain seq x y z
N MET A 1 -5.01 7.72 -3.66
CA MET A 1 -4.03 6.64 -3.87
C MET A 1 -3.30 6.79 -5.22
N GLU A 2 -4.01 7.04 -6.32
CA GLU A 2 -3.44 7.10 -7.67
C GLU A 2 -2.36 8.18 -7.91
N THR A 3 -2.43 9.29 -7.17
CA THR A 3 -1.42 10.36 -7.19
C THR A 3 -0.11 10.00 -6.46
N LEU A 4 -0.12 8.96 -5.62
CA LEU A 4 1.04 8.52 -4.83
C LEU A 4 1.85 7.43 -5.55
N ILE A 5 1.27 6.77 -6.55
CA ILE A 5 1.95 5.77 -7.37
C ILE A 5 2.74 6.48 -8.46
N ILE A 6 4.05 6.21 -8.50
CA ILE A 6 5.00 6.71 -9.48
C ILE A 6 5.27 5.63 -10.49
N GLU A 7 4.96 5.91 -11.75
CA GLU A 7 5.19 4.98 -12.85
C GLU A 7 6.68 4.62 -12.92
N ASN A 8 6.97 3.34 -13.15
CA ASN A 8 8.33 2.79 -13.20
C ASN A 8 9.17 2.89 -11.92
N ASP A 9 8.61 3.36 -10.80
CA ASP A 9 9.32 3.42 -9.51
C ASP A 9 8.48 2.82 -8.37
N ALA A 10 8.58 1.50 -8.21
CA ALA A 10 7.91 0.76 -7.14
C ALA A 10 8.40 1.19 -5.75
N ASN A 11 9.68 1.53 -5.61
CA ASN A 11 10.28 1.88 -4.32
C ASN A 11 9.79 3.24 -3.83
N GLU A 12 9.79 4.24 -4.70
CA GLU A 12 9.24 5.56 -4.38
C GLU A 12 7.73 5.49 -4.15
N SER A 13 7.00 4.71 -4.95
CA SER A 13 5.57 4.45 -4.73
C SER A 13 5.30 3.87 -3.34
N LYS A 14 6.07 2.85 -2.95
CA LYS A 14 5.99 2.23 -1.61
C LYS A 14 6.28 3.25 -0.52
N ARG A 15 7.34 4.05 -0.67
CA ARG A 15 7.74 5.07 0.32
C ARG A 15 6.65 6.14 0.51
N ARG A 16 6.08 6.64 -0.58
CA ARG A 16 5.00 7.65 -0.55
C ARG A 16 3.73 7.11 0.10
N LEU A 17 3.32 5.91 -0.31
CA LEU A 17 2.13 5.26 0.25
C LEU A 17 2.30 4.98 1.74
N HIS A 18 3.42 4.38 2.15
CA HIS A 18 3.68 4.08 3.55
C HIS A 18 3.72 5.35 4.43
N LYS A 19 4.24 6.46 3.90
CA LYS A 19 4.20 7.75 4.59
C LYS A 19 2.77 8.28 4.71
N ALA A 20 1.98 8.23 3.63
CA ALA A 20 0.62 8.74 3.61
C ALA A 20 -0.32 7.90 4.50
N THR A 21 -0.19 6.57 4.49
CA THR A 21 -0.99 5.66 5.32
C THR A 21 -0.71 5.88 6.80
N ASN A 22 0.56 6.00 7.18
CA ASN A 22 0.92 6.29 8.57
C ASN A 22 0.45 7.69 9.01
N GLN A 23 0.45 8.68 8.12
CA GLN A 23 -0.05 10.01 8.46
C GLN A 23 -1.58 10.06 8.61
N GLN A 24 -2.33 9.24 7.87
CA GLN A 24 -3.79 9.30 7.86
C GLN A 24 -4.43 8.36 8.90
N PHE A 25 -3.90 7.15 9.08
CA PHE A 25 -4.56 6.09 9.84
C PHE A 25 -4.08 5.96 11.29
N ILE A 26 -2.95 6.58 11.67
CA ILE A 26 -2.56 6.71 13.08
C ILE A 26 -3.60 7.53 13.87
N THR A 27 -4.36 8.39 13.19
CA THR A 27 -5.37 9.29 13.78
C THR A 27 -6.71 8.62 14.11
N GLU A 28 -7.02 7.44 13.57
CA GLU A 28 -8.34 6.81 13.72
C GLU A 28 -8.40 5.75 14.85
N GLY A 29 -7.36 5.67 15.69
CA GLY A 29 -7.37 4.80 16.88
C GLY A 29 -7.23 3.30 16.58
N SER A 30 -6.81 2.92 15.37
CA SER A 30 -6.43 1.54 15.10
C SER A 30 -5.00 1.28 15.60
N ASP A 31 -4.85 0.44 16.62
CA ASP A 31 -3.53 -0.05 17.09
C ASP A 31 -2.77 -0.89 16.03
N ARG A 32 -3.39 -1.16 14.88
CA ARG A 32 -2.84 -2.00 13.81
C ARG A 32 -2.28 -1.14 12.69
N GLY A 33 -1.00 -1.35 12.38
CA GLY A 33 -0.31 -0.67 11.30
C GLY A 33 -0.84 -1.04 9.92
N LEU A 34 -0.64 -0.14 8.96
CA LEU A 34 -0.84 -0.42 7.53
C LEU A 34 0.51 -0.71 6.89
N ASP A 35 0.59 -1.81 6.15
CA ASP A 35 1.75 -2.17 5.34
C ASP A 35 1.49 -1.93 3.85
N VAL A 36 2.58 -1.80 3.10
CA VAL A 36 2.54 -1.52 1.67
C VAL A 36 3.49 -2.44 0.89
N ILE A 37 2.93 -3.10 -0.11
CA ILE A 37 3.65 -3.83 -1.15
C ILE A 37 3.49 -3.04 -2.46
N CYS A 38 4.58 -2.77 -3.17
CA CYS A 38 4.53 -2.26 -4.54
C CYS A 38 5.50 -3.07 -5.39
N ALA A 39 5.07 -3.48 -6.58
CA ALA A 39 5.90 -4.21 -7.52
C ALA A 39 5.56 -3.83 -8.97
N PRO A 40 6.52 -3.97 -9.90
CA PRO A 40 6.24 -3.93 -11.32
C PRO A 40 5.43 -5.16 -11.76
N GLY A 41 4.37 -4.94 -12.54
CA GLY A 41 3.52 -5.96 -13.12
C GLY A 41 2.48 -6.52 -12.16
N ALA A 42 1.98 -7.71 -12.51
CA ALA A 42 1.08 -8.48 -11.67
C ALA A 42 1.90 -9.44 -10.79
N PHE A 43 1.49 -9.59 -9.52
CA PHE A 43 2.10 -10.52 -8.58
C PHE A 43 1.00 -11.24 -7.80
N SER A 44 1.28 -12.46 -7.36
CA SER A 44 0.36 -13.27 -6.55
C SER A 44 0.78 -13.25 -5.09
N TYR A 45 -0.18 -13.13 -4.19
CA TYR A 45 0.05 -13.04 -2.75
C TYR A 45 -1.17 -13.56 -1.97
N ARG A 46 -0.97 -13.95 -0.72
CA ARG A 46 -2.03 -14.36 0.21
C ARG A 46 -1.81 -13.64 1.54
N ILE A 47 -2.76 -12.80 1.93
CA ILE A 47 -2.72 -12.03 3.17
C ILE A 47 -4.09 -12.18 3.84
N ALA A 48 -4.10 -12.52 5.13
CA ALA A 48 -5.33 -12.61 5.92
C ALA A 48 -5.69 -11.21 6.42
N THR A 49 -6.56 -10.50 5.73
CA THR A 49 -6.97 -9.15 6.11
C THR A 49 -8.28 -8.79 5.42
N ASP A 50 -9.16 -8.11 6.16
CA ASP A 50 -10.44 -7.61 5.62
C ASP A 50 -10.33 -6.13 5.22
N PHE A 51 -9.21 -5.47 5.55
CA PHE A 51 -8.96 -4.06 5.26
C PHE A 51 -7.75 -3.92 4.33
N PHE A 52 -8.03 -3.69 3.06
CA PHE A 52 -7.01 -3.54 2.03
C PHE A 52 -7.44 -2.60 0.90
N CYS A 53 -6.45 -2.15 0.12
CA CYS A 53 -6.66 -1.43 -1.12
C CYS A 53 -5.57 -1.79 -2.13
N GLU A 54 -5.97 -2.25 -3.32
CA GLU A 54 -5.07 -2.49 -4.45
C GLU A 54 -5.32 -1.45 -5.54
N ARG A 55 -4.24 -0.88 -6.10
CA ARG A 55 -4.30 -0.01 -7.29
C ARG A 55 -3.09 -0.24 -8.19
N THR A 56 -3.34 -0.18 -9.48
CA THR A 56 -2.32 -0.24 -10.53
C THR A 56 -2.28 1.09 -11.27
N LYS A 57 -1.07 1.59 -11.54
CA LYS A 57 -0.83 2.75 -12.40
C LYS A 57 0.37 2.46 -13.30
N GLY A 58 0.15 2.52 -14.61
CA GLY A 58 1.12 2.07 -15.60
C GLY A 58 1.48 0.60 -15.35
N ASN A 59 2.76 0.32 -15.12
CA ASN A 59 3.27 -1.01 -14.79
C ASN A 59 3.45 -1.24 -13.28
N ILE A 60 3.09 -0.32 -12.39
CA ILE A 60 3.28 -0.49 -10.95
C ILE A 60 1.94 -0.84 -10.29
N THR A 61 1.91 -1.97 -9.61
CA THR A 61 0.78 -2.39 -8.77
C THR A 61 1.19 -2.22 -7.32
N CYS A 62 0.39 -1.50 -6.54
CA CYS A 62 0.57 -1.30 -5.11
C CYS A 62 -0.64 -1.85 -4.34
N PHE A 63 -0.34 -2.61 -3.29
CA PHE A 63 -1.27 -3.21 -2.37
C PHE A 63 -0.99 -2.69 -0.95
N VAL A 64 -2.00 -2.06 -0.35
CA VAL A 64 -1.97 -1.57 1.03
C VAL A 64 -2.91 -2.43 1.86
N TYR A 65 -2.50 -2.83 3.05
CA TYR A 65 -3.32 -3.66 3.92
C TYR A 65 -3.06 -3.42 5.39
N GLN A 66 -4.05 -3.74 6.23
CA GLN A 66 -3.89 -3.75 7.68
C GLN A 66 -3.16 -5.01 8.15
N GLN A 67 -2.13 -4.82 8.95
CA GLN A 67 -1.39 -5.88 9.63
C GLN A 67 -2.32 -6.62 10.59
N GLN A 68 -2.21 -7.95 10.61
CA GLN A 68 -2.81 -8.76 11.67
C GLN A 68 -1.89 -8.75 12.91
N PRO A 69 -2.45 -8.92 14.11
CA PRO A 69 -1.67 -9.15 15.34
C PRO A 69 -0.72 -10.35 15.25
#